data_AF-A0A950FJJ1-F1
#
_entry.id   AF-A0A950FJJ1-F1
#
_cell.length_a   1.000
_cell.length_b   1.000
_cell.length_c   1.000
_cell.angle_alpha   90.00
_cell.angle_beta   90.00
_cell.angle_gamma   90.00
#
_symmetry.space_group_name_H-M   'P 1'
#
loop_
_entity.id
_entity.type
_entity.pdbx_description
1 polymer ?
#
loop_
_entity_poly.entity_id
_entity_poly.type
_entity_poly.pdbx_seq_one_letter_code
_entity_poly.pdbx_strand_id
1 'polypeptide(L)'
;DSIEVGRQTLRFSRAVIATGSRAAVLPIHGFAETGFFTNESIFALKALPGRLVIIGGGPLGCELAQAFCRFGSRVTLLEIEPSILPREDADAAQIVKNALVRDGIEIIENCRIHGAQAVENEKLIKVEWADGCREIAFDEILVAAGRVPAVDGLGLEAAGIDYDRRTGVKVDDHLRTSNRRIFAAGDVCSAYKFTHVADAMARIVVRNALFYGRERVSGLTIPWCMYTDPEIAHVGLYEHEAHQRGIAVQTFIQPLREVDRAVLDDEAEGFLKVHVQQGSDRIIGATLVARHAGEMISELTLAISGRIGLAAIAGTIHPYPTQAEAIRKIADAYNRTRLTSRVNWLLRKWFAWMR
;
A
#
# COMPACT_ATOMS: atom_id res chain seq x y z
N ASP A 1 -33.68 16.49 3.17
CA ASP A 1 -33.80 15.15 3.78
C ASP A 1 -33.40 15.22 5.23
N SER A 2 -33.49 14.11 5.96
CA SER A 2 -33.12 14.04 7.36
C SER A 2 -32.46 12.73 7.73
N ILE A 3 -31.68 12.74 8.81
CA ILE A 3 -31.16 11.55 9.49
C ILE A 3 -31.63 11.56 10.95
N GLU A 4 -31.72 10.39 11.56
CA GLU A 4 -31.95 10.26 12.99
C GLU A 4 -30.65 9.91 13.71
N VAL A 5 -30.32 10.65 14.77
CA VAL A 5 -29.16 10.39 15.63
C VAL A 5 -29.66 10.37 17.07
N GLY A 6 -29.64 9.19 17.69
CA GLY A 6 -30.26 8.97 18.98
C GLY A 6 -31.77 9.24 18.92
N ARG A 7 -32.25 10.30 19.60
CA ARG A 7 -33.66 10.72 19.59
C ARG A 7 -33.91 11.99 18.79
N GLN A 8 -32.92 12.47 18.04
CA GLN A 8 -33.00 13.73 17.31
C GLN A 8 -33.07 13.50 15.80
N THR A 9 -33.95 14.24 15.14
CA THR A 9 -34.02 14.31 13.67
C THR A 9 -33.24 15.53 13.17
N LEU A 10 -32.18 15.31 12.41
CA LEU A 10 -31.35 16.36 11.82
C LEU A 10 -31.67 16.52 10.33
N ARG A 11 -32.01 17.73 9.89
CA ARG A 11 -32.29 18.03 8.48
C ARG A 11 -31.04 18.49 7.75
N PHE A 12 -30.89 18.10 6.49
CA PHE A 12 -29.76 18.49 5.66
C PHE A 12 -30.15 18.78 4.20
N SER A 13 -29.36 19.66 3.58
CA SER A 13 -29.40 19.93 2.12
C SER A 13 -28.47 19.01 1.34
N ARG A 14 -27.33 18.65 1.93
CA ARG A 14 -26.34 17.70 1.44
C ARG A 14 -25.79 16.88 2.61
N ALA A 15 -25.42 15.63 2.37
CA ALA A 15 -24.78 14.77 3.36
C ALA A 15 -23.60 14.02 2.75
N VAL A 16 -22.66 13.59 3.60
CA VAL A 16 -21.49 12.79 3.22
C VAL A 16 -21.41 11.58 4.14
N ILE A 17 -21.30 10.39 3.55
CA ILE A 17 -21.02 9.15 4.28
C ILE A 17 -19.49 9.01 4.34
N ALA A 18 -18.92 9.14 5.53
CA ALA A 18 -17.49 9.01 5.80
C ALA A 18 -17.26 8.10 7.02
N THR A 19 -18.01 7.00 7.10
CA THR A 19 -18.03 6.07 8.24
C THR A 19 -16.81 5.14 8.29
N GLY A 20 -15.95 5.22 7.28
CA GLY A 20 -14.70 4.48 7.23
C GLY A 20 -14.89 2.98 6.98
N SER A 21 -14.04 2.19 7.62
CA SER A 21 -14.02 0.72 7.56
C SER A 21 -13.75 0.15 8.95
N ARG A 22 -13.91 -1.16 9.11
CA ARG A 22 -13.60 -1.93 10.32
C ARG A 22 -12.66 -3.07 9.97
N ALA A 23 -11.96 -3.61 10.97
CA ALA A 23 -11.18 -4.84 10.78
C ALA A 23 -12.07 -5.98 10.26
N ALA A 24 -11.58 -6.73 9.26
CA ALA A 24 -12.27 -7.93 8.80
C ALA A 24 -12.20 -9.03 9.87
N VAL A 25 -13.35 -9.59 10.25
CA VAL A 25 -13.41 -10.75 11.15
C VAL A 25 -13.42 -12.01 10.31
N LEU A 26 -12.41 -12.86 10.50
CA LEU A 26 -12.37 -14.18 9.87
C LEU A 26 -13.24 -15.17 10.66
N PRO A 27 -14.10 -15.97 10.00
CA PRO A 27 -14.92 -16.98 10.65
C PRO A 27 -14.09 -18.21 11.03
N ILE A 28 -13.07 -18.05 11.87
CA ILE A 28 -12.19 -19.12 12.33
C ILE A 28 -12.76 -19.72 13.62
N HIS A 29 -12.90 -21.04 13.64
CA HIS A 29 -13.40 -21.78 14.80
C HIS A 29 -12.51 -21.55 16.04
N GLY A 30 -13.14 -21.31 17.20
CA GLY A 30 -12.48 -21.17 18.49
C GLY A 30 -11.94 -19.78 18.85
N PHE A 31 -12.04 -18.79 17.96
CA PHE A 31 -11.68 -17.39 18.27
C PHE A 31 -12.49 -16.77 19.41
N ALA A 32 -13.73 -17.22 19.60
CA ALA A 32 -14.57 -16.79 20.73
C ALA A 32 -13.99 -17.24 22.09
N GLU A 33 -13.26 -18.35 22.12
CA GLU A 33 -12.68 -18.93 23.33
C GLU A 33 -11.25 -18.43 23.56
N THR A 34 -10.42 -18.38 22.51
CA THR A 34 -9.01 -17.96 22.63
C THR A 34 -8.82 -16.44 22.69
N GLY A 35 -9.80 -15.68 22.22
CA GLY A 35 -9.66 -14.27 21.92
C GLY A 35 -8.77 -14.02 20.70
N PHE A 36 -8.84 -12.80 20.19
CA PHE A 36 -7.94 -12.27 19.16
C PHE A 36 -7.90 -10.75 19.20
N PHE A 37 -6.83 -10.19 18.66
CA PHE A 37 -6.66 -8.76 18.41
C PHE A 37 -6.88 -8.42 16.95
N THR A 38 -7.21 -7.17 16.71
CA THR A 38 -7.22 -6.53 15.39
C THR A 38 -6.38 -5.27 15.45
N ASN A 39 -6.23 -4.55 14.34
CA ASN A 39 -5.60 -3.24 14.34
C ASN A 39 -6.31 -2.21 15.23
N GLU A 40 -7.55 -2.47 15.67
CA GLU A 40 -8.30 -1.58 16.57
C GLU A 40 -7.97 -1.85 18.05
N SER A 41 -7.61 -3.09 18.40
CA SER A 41 -7.41 -3.52 19.79
C SER A 41 -5.95 -3.78 20.16
N ILE A 42 -5.08 -4.10 19.20
CA ILE A 42 -3.69 -4.51 19.47
C ILE A 42 -2.88 -3.43 20.21
N PHE A 43 -3.15 -2.16 19.92
CA PHE A 43 -2.46 -1.01 20.55
C PHE A 43 -2.87 -0.78 22.02
N ALA A 44 -3.89 -1.49 22.52
CA ALA A 44 -4.30 -1.43 23.92
C ALA A 44 -3.58 -2.46 24.80
N LEU A 45 -2.72 -3.31 24.23
CA LEU A 45 -1.90 -4.25 24.98
C LEU A 45 -1.04 -3.52 26.01
N LYS A 46 -1.09 -4.01 27.27
CA LYS A 46 -0.30 -3.48 28.39
C LYS A 46 0.98 -4.26 28.65
N ALA A 47 1.07 -5.47 28.11
CA ALA A 47 2.21 -6.36 28.21
C ALA A 47 2.52 -6.92 26.83
N LEU A 48 3.80 -7.08 26.53
CA LEU A 48 4.26 -7.68 25.30
C LEU A 48 3.99 -9.20 25.35
N PRO A 49 3.24 -9.78 24.38
CA PRO A 49 3.04 -11.22 24.33
C PRO A 49 4.38 -11.92 24.05
N GLY A 50 4.66 -13.03 24.75
CA GLY A 50 5.88 -13.81 24.50
C GLY A 50 5.84 -14.48 23.12
N ARG A 51 4.66 -14.98 22.72
CA ARG A 51 4.38 -15.59 21.43
C ARG A 51 3.17 -14.92 20.77
N LEU A 52 3.38 -14.35 19.58
CA LEU A 52 2.35 -13.69 18.80
C LEU A 52 2.17 -14.41 17.46
N VAL A 53 0.97 -14.90 17.20
CA VAL A 53 0.57 -15.38 15.87
C VAL A 53 -0.13 -14.25 15.13
N ILE A 54 0.29 -13.96 13.91
CA ILE A 54 -0.33 -12.96 13.04
C ILE A 54 -0.93 -13.66 11.83
N ILE A 55 -2.19 -13.39 11.54
CA ILE A 55 -2.92 -13.97 10.41
C ILE A 55 -3.14 -12.89 9.34
N GLY A 56 -2.54 -13.08 8.17
CA GLY A 56 -2.56 -12.18 7.03
C GLY A 56 -1.22 -11.46 6.85
N GLY A 57 -0.52 -11.78 5.76
CA GLY A 57 0.74 -11.19 5.31
C GLY A 57 0.55 -10.01 4.37
N GLY A 58 -0.48 -9.19 4.57
CA GLY A 58 -0.62 -7.88 3.95
C GLY A 58 0.21 -6.80 4.66
N PRO A 59 0.15 -5.52 4.21
CA PRO A 59 0.96 -4.43 4.75
C PRO A 59 0.94 -4.34 6.28
N LEU A 60 -0.26 -4.28 6.88
CA LEU A 60 -0.45 -4.23 8.33
C LEU A 60 0.16 -5.44 9.06
N GLY A 61 0.02 -6.64 8.48
CA GLY A 61 0.53 -7.87 9.08
C GLY A 61 2.06 -7.87 9.11
N CYS A 62 2.70 -7.46 8.02
CA CYS A 62 4.15 -7.34 7.93
C CYS A 62 4.70 -6.24 8.85
N GLU A 63 4.08 -5.06 8.89
CA GLU A 63 4.48 -3.95 9.76
C GLU A 63 4.42 -4.37 11.25
N LEU A 64 3.31 -4.95 11.68
CA LEU A 64 3.14 -5.39 13.06
C LEU A 64 3.99 -6.62 13.39
N ALA A 65 4.22 -7.54 12.43
CA ALA A 65 5.15 -8.64 12.63
C ALA A 65 6.55 -8.13 12.95
N GLN A 66 7.04 -7.16 12.16
CA GLN A 66 8.35 -6.56 12.39
C GLN A 66 8.43 -5.80 13.70
N ALA A 67 7.42 -4.97 14.00
CA ALA A 67 7.39 -4.20 15.23
C ALA A 67 7.41 -5.09 16.49
N PHE A 68 6.52 -6.09 16.56
CA PHE A 68 6.44 -6.99 17.72
C PHE A 68 7.68 -7.89 17.84
N CYS A 69 8.24 -8.36 16.73
CA CYS A 69 9.48 -9.12 16.74
C CYS A 69 10.64 -8.30 17.30
N ARG A 70 10.80 -7.05 16.83
CA ARG A 70 11.82 -6.11 17.33
C ARG A 70 11.60 -5.68 18.79
N PHE A 71 10.37 -5.68 19.27
CA PHE A 71 10.08 -5.49 20.70
C PHE A 71 10.42 -6.71 21.56
N GLY A 72 10.58 -7.90 20.96
CA GLY A 72 11.02 -9.12 21.64
C GLY A 72 10.00 -10.27 21.64
N SER A 73 8.86 -10.14 20.96
CA SER A 73 7.93 -11.26 20.78
C SER A 73 8.50 -12.29 19.81
N ARG A 74 8.24 -13.57 20.07
CA ARG A 74 8.37 -14.62 19.05
C ARG A 74 7.17 -14.55 18.11
N VAL A 75 7.39 -14.15 16.86
CA VAL A 75 6.31 -13.92 15.90
C VAL A 75 6.26 -15.04 14.86
N THR A 76 5.05 -15.57 14.64
CA THR A 76 4.73 -16.44 13.50
C THR A 76 3.68 -15.75 12.63
N LEU A 77 4.04 -15.42 11.38
CA LEU A 77 3.17 -14.80 10.38
C LEU A 77 2.60 -15.88 9.45
N LEU A 78 1.28 -16.03 9.47
CA LEU A 78 0.53 -16.97 8.66
C LEU A 78 -0.11 -16.24 7.47
N GLU A 79 0.20 -16.69 6.26
CA GLU A 79 -0.41 -16.20 5.01
C GLU A 79 -1.04 -17.36 4.25
N ILE A 80 -2.30 -17.17 3.84
CA ILE A 80 -3.06 -18.16 3.08
C ILE A 80 -2.71 -18.13 1.59
N GLU A 81 -2.27 -16.97 1.09
CA GLU A 81 -1.78 -16.79 -0.28
C GLU A 81 -0.37 -17.41 -0.46
N PRO A 82 0.07 -17.65 -1.71
CA PRO A 82 1.39 -18.22 -1.98
C PRO A 82 2.58 -17.38 -1.51
N SER A 83 2.38 -16.07 -1.28
CA SER A 83 3.41 -15.17 -0.79
C SER A 83 2.83 -14.04 0.05
N ILE A 84 3.63 -13.52 0.99
CA ILE A 84 3.30 -12.24 1.63
C ILE A 84 3.31 -11.09 0.62
N LEU A 85 2.62 -10.01 0.95
CA LEU A 85 2.49 -8.79 0.14
C LEU A 85 2.11 -9.08 -1.33
N PRO A 86 1.08 -9.91 -1.59
CA PRO A 86 0.79 -10.43 -2.93
C PRO A 86 0.32 -9.38 -3.94
N ARG A 87 0.12 -8.13 -3.50
CA ARG A 87 -0.27 -6.99 -4.34
C ARG A 87 0.93 -6.13 -4.76
N GLU A 88 2.08 -6.31 -4.14
CA GLU A 88 3.31 -5.61 -4.48
C GLU A 88 4.07 -6.34 -5.60
N ASP A 89 5.05 -5.69 -6.21
CA ASP A 89 5.99 -6.37 -7.10
C ASP A 89 6.71 -7.50 -6.34
N ALA A 90 6.85 -8.67 -6.97
CA ALA A 90 7.45 -9.85 -6.35
C ALA A 90 8.89 -9.63 -5.85
N ASP A 91 9.68 -8.82 -6.57
CA ASP A 91 11.04 -8.48 -6.16
C ASP A 91 11.07 -7.53 -4.94
N ALA A 92 10.11 -6.62 -4.83
CA ALA A 92 9.95 -5.76 -3.65
C ALA A 92 9.48 -6.56 -2.43
N ALA A 93 8.46 -7.40 -2.60
CA ALA A 93 7.95 -8.28 -1.54
C ALA A 93 9.03 -9.24 -1.02
N GLN A 94 9.89 -9.76 -1.90
CA GLN A 94 10.96 -10.66 -1.51
C GLN A 94 12.03 -9.99 -0.63
N ILE A 95 12.34 -8.71 -0.86
CA ILE A 95 13.28 -7.95 -0.02
C ILE A 95 12.71 -7.83 1.40
N VAL A 96 11.46 -7.39 1.53
CA VAL A 96 10.80 -7.28 2.84
C VAL A 96 10.72 -8.65 3.52
N LYS A 97 10.35 -9.71 2.79
CA LYS A 97 10.34 -11.08 3.32
C LYS A 97 11.69 -11.48 3.91
N ASN A 98 12.78 -11.22 3.20
CA ASN A 98 14.13 -11.53 3.68
C ASN A 98 14.47 -10.72 4.94
N ALA A 99 14.09 -9.45 4.99
CA ALA A 99 14.25 -8.61 6.18
C ALA A 99 13.46 -9.14 7.39
N LEU A 100 12.20 -9.52 7.20
CA LEU A 100 11.38 -10.10 8.26
C LEU A 100 11.96 -11.44 8.80
N VAL A 101 12.42 -12.31 7.91
CA VAL A 101 13.07 -13.58 8.31
C VAL A 101 14.37 -13.31 9.09
N ARG A 102 15.16 -12.33 8.66
CA ARG A 102 16.40 -11.92 9.33
C ARG A 102 16.15 -11.30 10.71
N ASP A 103 15.03 -10.60 10.89
CA ASP A 103 14.59 -10.10 12.20
C ASP A 103 14.17 -11.26 13.14
N GLY A 104 13.91 -12.46 12.60
CA GLY A 104 13.59 -13.67 13.37
C GLY A 104 12.13 -14.10 13.28
N ILE A 105 11.36 -13.52 12.35
CA ILE A 105 9.95 -13.85 12.15
C ILE A 105 9.85 -15.18 11.38
N GLU A 106 9.05 -16.10 11.92
CA GLU A 106 8.68 -17.32 11.20
C GLU A 106 7.52 -17.00 10.24
N ILE A 107 7.73 -17.22 8.94
CA ILE A 107 6.72 -16.95 7.91
C ILE A 107 6.24 -18.27 7.33
N ILE A 108 4.93 -18.51 7.39
CA ILE A 108 4.26 -19.69 6.83
C ILE A 108 3.27 -19.21 5.77
N GLU A 109 3.64 -19.37 4.50
CA GLU A 109 2.81 -19.04 3.35
C GLU A 109 2.05 -20.26 2.83
N ASN A 110 1.07 -20.02 1.95
CA ASN A 110 0.25 -21.07 1.33
C ASN A 110 -0.34 -22.04 2.37
N CYS A 111 -0.80 -21.50 3.49
CA CYS A 111 -1.29 -22.31 4.60
C CYS A 111 -2.81 -22.27 4.70
N ARG A 112 -3.38 -23.30 5.35
CA ARG A 112 -4.79 -23.37 5.72
C ARG A 112 -4.91 -23.36 7.24
N ILE A 113 -5.67 -22.40 7.77
CA ILE A 113 -5.95 -22.28 9.20
C ILE A 113 -7.26 -23.03 9.49
N HIS A 114 -7.19 -24.05 10.36
CA HIS A 114 -8.35 -24.89 10.71
C HIS A 114 -9.12 -24.37 11.91
N GLY A 115 -8.44 -23.73 12.86
CA GLY A 115 -9.05 -23.23 14.09
C GLY A 115 -8.01 -22.93 15.16
N ALA A 116 -8.46 -22.27 16.23
CA ALA A 116 -7.70 -22.11 17.46
C ALA A 116 -8.45 -22.78 18.61
N GLN A 117 -7.73 -23.18 19.66
CA GLN A 117 -8.33 -23.78 20.85
C GLN A 117 -7.50 -23.44 22.09
N ALA A 118 -8.16 -23.34 23.24
CA ALA A 118 -7.49 -23.30 24.54
C ALA A 118 -7.41 -24.72 25.11
N VAL A 119 -6.20 -25.19 25.42
CA VAL A 119 -5.94 -26.51 26.00
C VAL A 119 -5.19 -26.32 27.31
N GLU A 120 -5.83 -26.65 28.43
CA GLU A 120 -5.30 -26.45 29.78
C GLU A 120 -4.86 -24.98 30.02
N ASN A 121 -3.55 -24.72 30.05
CA ASN A 121 -2.94 -23.41 30.26
C ASN A 121 -2.26 -22.84 29.01
N GLU A 122 -2.46 -23.43 27.83
CA GLU A 122 -1.93 -22.95 26.54
C GLU A 122 -3.04 -22.69 25.53
N LYS A 123 -2.75 -21.81 24.56
CA LYS A 123 -3.57 -21.64 23.36
C LYS A 123 -2.81 -22.19 22.16
N LEU A 124 -3.51 -22.94 21.31
CA LEU A 124 -2.96 -23.59 20.13
C LEU A 124 -3.74 -23.20 18.88
N ILE A 125 -3.04 -22.87 17.79
CA ILE A 125 -3.64 -22.67 16.47
C ILE A 125 -3.25 -23.85 15.57
N LYS A 126 -4.25 -24.46 14.94
CA LYS A 126 -4.07 -25.60 14.04
C LYS A 126 -3.95 -25.10 12.61
N VAL A 127 -2.80 -25.36 12.00
CA VAL A 127 -2.45 -24.88 10.65
C VAL A 127 -1.96 -26.06 9.82
N GLU A 128 -2.36 -26.09 8.57
CA GLU A 128 -1.90 -27.03 7.56
C GLU A 128 -1.06 -26.29 6.54
N TRP A 129 0.17 -26.74 6.32
CA TRP A 129 1.06 -26.20 5.29
C TRP A 129 2.01 -27.29 4.80
N ALA A 130 2.42 -27.20 3.54
CA ALA A 130 3.10 -28.30 2.84
C ALA A 130 2.32 -29.62 3.01
N ASP A 131 2.97 -30.69 3.48
CA ASP A 131 2.38 -32.03 3.55
C ASP A 131 1.83 -32.40 4.94
N GLY A 132 1.62 -31.43 5.85
CA GLY A 132 1.25 -31.75 7.23
C GLY A 132 0.41 -30.71 7.95
N CYS A 133 -0.38 -31.21 8.90
CA CYS A 133 -1.11 -30.40 9.87
C CYS A 133 -0.31 -30.33 11.18
N ARG A 134 -0.11 -29.11 11.71
CA ARG A 134 0.62 -28.86 12.95
C ARG A 134 -0.13 -27.89 13.85
N GLU A 135 0.20 -27.92 15.12
CA GLU A 135 -0.30 -27.00 16.12
C GLU A 135 0.81 -26.04 16.53
N ILE A 136 0.50 -24.74 16.55
CA ILE A 136 1.43 -23.68 16.93
C ILE A 136 0.90 -23.07 18.22
N ALA A 137 1.73 -23.08 19.26
CA ALA A 137 1.36 -22.52 20.55
C ALA A 137 1.58 -21.00 20.57
N PHE A 138 0.64 -20.25 21.14
CA PHE A 138 0.63 -18.79 21.13
C PHE A 138 0.07 -18.21 22.43
N ASP A 139 0.39 -16.95 22.70
CA ASP A 139 -0.19 -16.21 23.82
C ASP A 139 -1.33 -15.31 23.31
N GLU A 140 -1.09 -14.62 22.19
CA GLU A 140 -2.08 -13.80 21.50
C GLU A 140 -2.09 -14.04 19.99
N ILE A 141 -3.26 -13.81 19.37
CA ILE A 141 -3.46 -13.78 17.92
C ILE A 141 -3.75 -12.35 17.49
N LEU A 142 -3.15 -11.90 16.39
CA LEU A 142 -3.56 -10.72 15.65
C LEU A 142 -4.15 -11.12 14.30
N VAL A 143 -5.37 -10.69 14.02
CA VAL A 143 -6.02 -10.84 12.72
C VAL A 143 -5.79 -9.58 11.89
N ALA A 144 -4.95 -9.71 10.85
CA ALA A 144 -4.59 -8.67 9.89
C ALA A 144 -5.14 -8.96 8.48
N ALA A 145 -6.35 -9.53 8.39
CA ALA A 145 -6.97 -10.02 7.15
C ALA A 145 -7.63 -8.92 6.28
N GLY A 146 -7.22 -7.67 6.45
CA GLY A 146 -7.79 -6.52 5.74
C GLY A 146 -8.98 -5.87 6.44
N ARG A 147 -9.71 -5.04 5.68
CA ARG A 147 -10.73 -4.12 6.22
C ARG A 147 -12.01 -4.19 5.40
N VAL A 148 -13.15 -4.08 6.09
CA VAL A 148 -14.49 -4.08 5.50
C VAL A 148 -15.16 -2.71 5.65
N PRO A 149 -15.84 -2.18 4.62
CA PRO A 149 -16.55 -0.90 4.72
C PRO A 149 -17.58 -0.87 5.85
N ALA A 150 -17.63 0.23 6.60
CA ALA A 150 -18.59 0.39 7.70
C ALA A 150 -19.94 0.89 7.18
N VAL A 151 -20.76 -0.03 6.66
CA VAL A 151 -22.07 0.28 6.04
C VAL A 151 -23.29 -0.14 6.89
N ASP A 152 -23.07 -0.93 7.94
CA ASP A 152 -24.15 -1.48 8.76
C ASP A 152 -24.80 -0.40 9.65
N GLY A 153 -26.12 -0.51 9.80
CA GLY A 153 -26.90 0.37 10.68
C GLY A 153 -27.08 1.81 10.16
N LEU A 154 -26.69 2.12 8.93
CA LEU A 154 -26.78 3.47 8.35
C LEU A 154 -28.12 3.78 7.67
N GLY A 155 -29.00 2.79 7.49
CA GLY A 155 -30.29 2.97 6.80
C GLY A 155 -30.13 3.37 5.32
N LEU A 156 -29.11 2.84 4.63
CA LEU A 156 -28.78 3.20 3.24
C LEU A 156 -29.92 2.90 2.28
N GLU A 157 -30.64 1.81 2.50
CA GLU A 157 -31.82 1.41 1.71
C GLU A 157 -32.94 2.45 1.81
N ALA A 158 -33.22 2.93 3.03
CA ALA A 158 -34.22 3.97 3.27
C ALA A 158 -33.82 5.30 2.62
N ALA A 159 -32.51 5.56 2.49
CA ALA A 159 -31.97 6.73 1.80
C ALA A 159 -31.85 6.56 0.27
N GLY A 160 -32.20 5.40 -0.29
CA GLY A 160 -32.07 5.10 -1.72
C GLY A 160 -30.62 5.06 -2.20
N ILE A 161 -29.72 4.56 -1.36
CA ILE A 161 -28.28 4.49 -1.61
C ILE A 161 -27.87 3.05 -1.96
N ASP A 162 -27.31 2.87 -3.15
CA ASP A 162 -26.74 1.60 -3.57
C ASP A 162 -25.43 1.33 -2.84
N TYR A 163 -25.29 0.13 -2.30
CA TYR A 163 -24.07 -0.30 -1.61
C TYR A 163 -23.90 -1.81 -1.71
N ASP A 164 -22.72 -2.29 -1.36
CA ASP A 164 -22.38 -3.70 -1.20
C ASP A 164 -21.60 -3.85 0.11
N ARG A 165 -21.85 -4.93 0.87
CA ARG A 165 -21.20 -5.11 2.19
C ARG A 165 -19.70 -5.33 2.09
N ARG A 166 -19.21 -5.82 0.94
CA ARG A 166 -17.78 -6.11 0.72
C ARG A 166 -17.05 -4.92 0.11
N THR A 167 -17.67 -4.24 -0.86
CA THR A 167 -17.04 -3.15 -1.64
C THR A 167 -17.44 -1.75 -1.17
N GLY A 168 -18.55 -1.61 -0.44
CA GLY A 168 -18.96 -0.39 0.25
C GLY A 168 -20.05 0.40 -0.46
N VAL A 169 -20.17 1.69 -0.14
CA VAL A 169 -21.13 2.60 -0.80
C VAL A 169 -20.71 2.83 -2.24
N LYS A 170 -21.63 2.63 -3.18
CA LYS A 170 -21.35 2.87 -4.60
C LYS A 170 -21.42 4.37 -4.89
N VAL A 171 -20.40 4.87 -5.57
CA VAL A 171 -20.30 6.28 -5.97
C VAL A 171 -19.90 6.41 -7.43
N ASP A 172 -20.29 7.52 -8.05
CA ASP A 172 -19.70 7.96 -9.31
C ASP A 172 -18.29 8.53 -9.10
N ASP A 173 -17.61 8.86 -10.21
CA ASP A 173 -16.26 9.43 -10.19
C ASP A 173 -16.18 10.82 -9.51
N HIS A 174 -17.33 11.44 -9.25
CA HIS A 174 -17.47 12.69 -8.52
C HIS A 174 -17.85 12.49 -7.04
N LEU A 175 -17.79 11.25 -6.55
CA LEU A 175 -18.09 10.81 -5.19
C LEU A 175 -19.56 10.92 -4.77
N ARG A 176 -20.47 11.03 -5.73
CA ARG A 176 -21.91 11.10 -5.49
C ARG A 176 -22.53 9.70 -5.48
N THR A 177 -23.44 9.44 -4.54
CA THR A 177 -24.16 8.16 -4.48
C THR A 177 -25.35 8.14 -5.46
N SER A 178 -26.10 7.04 -5.51
CA SER A 178 -27.37 6.95 -6.23
C SER A 178 -28.41 7.99 -5.74
N ASN A 179 -28.28 8.46 -4.49
CA ASN A 179 -29.01 9.62 -3.99
C ASN A 179 -28.22 10.90 -4.30
N ARG A 180 -28.77 11.75 -5.18
CA ARG A 180 -28.10 12.96 -5.69
C ARG A 180 -27.72 14.00 -4.63
N ARG A 181 -28.27 13.91 -3.42
CA ARG A 181 -27.97 14.82 -2.30
C ARG A 181 -26.90 14.26 -1.36
N ILE A 182 -26.48 13.02 -1.56
CA ILE A 182 -25.58 12.30 -0.66
C ILE A 182 -24.32 11.91 -1.44
N PHE A 183 -23.19 12.09 -0.77
CA PHE A 183 -21.87 11.75 -1.25
C PHE A 183 -21.24 10.71 -0.31
N ALA A 184 -20.17 10.06 -0.72
CA ALA A 184 -19.38 9.23 0.18
C ALA A 184 -17.88 9.42 -0.07
N ALA A 185 -17.08 9.35 0.98
CA ALA A 185 -15.63 9.54 0.90
C ALA A 185 -14.86 8.60 1.83
N GLY A 186 -13.62 8.29 1.43
CA GLY A 186 -12.71 7.44 2.19
C GLY A 186 -13.05 5.96 2.10
N ASP A 187 -12.65 5.22 3.12
CA ASP A 187 -12.71 3.76 3.17
C ASP A 187 -14.09 3.15 2.96
N VAL A 188 -15.17 3.90 3.18
CA VAL A 188 -16.53 3.39 2.98
C VAL A 188 -16.87 3.17 1.50
N CYS A 189 -16.16 3.82 0.57
CA CYS A 189 -16.42 3.73 -0.88
C CYS A 189 -15.17 3.59 -1.76
N SER A 190 -13.96 3.80 -1.22
CA SER A 190 -12.70 3.73 -1.97
C SER A 190 -12.15 2.31 -2.07
N ALA A 191 -11.55 1.92 -3.19
CA ALA A 191 -10.74 0.70 -3.25
C ALA A 191 -9.42 0.83 -2.46
N TYR A 192 -8.91 2.06 -2.32
CA TYR A 192 -7.69 2.40 -1.59
C TYR A 192 -8.03 2.89 -0.18
N LYS A 193 -7.64 2.14 0.83
CA LYS A 193 -7.98 2.38 2.24
C LYS A 193 -6.85 3.14 2.95
N PHE A 194 -6.55 4.34 2.47
CA PHE A 194 -5.46 5.17 3.00
C PHE A 194 -5.97 6.52 3.49
N THR A 195 -5.36 7.02 4.57
CA THR A 195 -5.73 8.31 5.19
C THR A 195 -5.62 9.48 4.22
N HIS A 196 -4.54 9.58 3.46
CA HIS A 196 -4.34 10.67 2.48
C HIS A 196 -5.31 10.58 1.30
N VAL A 197 -5.76 9.37 0.93
CA VAL A 197 -6.82 9.19 -0.07
C VAL A 197 -8.16 9.67 0.49
N ALA A 198 -8.48 9.34 1.74
CA ALA A 198 -9.68 9.83 2.40
C ALA A 198 -9.70 11.38 2.49
N ASP A 199 -8.57 12.03 2.82
CA ASP A 199 -8.46 13.49 2.81
C ASP A 199 -8.68 14.08 1.41
N ALA A 200 -8.02 13.53 0.39
CA ALA A 200 -8.19 13.98 -0.99
C ALA A 200 -9.65 13.84 -1.47
N MET A 201 -10.29 12.71 -1.16
CA MET A 201 -11.70 12.48 -1.45
C MET A 201 -12.62 13.44 -0.70
N ALA A 202 -12.33 13.76 0.57
CA ALA A 202 -13.11 14.74 1.33
C ALA A 202 -13.05 16.13 0.67
N ARG A 203 -11.88 16.56 0.19
CA ARG A 203 -11.73 17.82 -0.56
C ARG A 203 -12.54 17.83 -1.85
N ILE A 204 -12.52 16.72 -2.61
CA ILE A 204 -13.35 16.54 -3.81
C ILE A 204 -14.83 16.64 -3.46
N VAL A 205 -15.29 15.94 -2.41
CA VAL A 205 -16.70 15.99 -1.97
C VAL A 205 -17.11 17.41 -1.61
N VAL A 206 -16.31 18.14 -0.81
CA VAL A 206 -16.63 19.52 -0.42
C VAL A 206 -16.80 20.40 -1.67
N ARG A 207 -15.88 20.32 -2.63
CA ARG A 207 -15.95 21.07 -3.90
C ARG A 207 -17.16 20.69 -4.74
N ASN A 208 -17.41 19.40 -4.91
CA ASN A 208 -18.50 18.90 -5.75
C ASN A 208 -19.89 19.09 -5.13
N ALA A 209 -20.00 18.99 -3.80
CA ALA A 209 -21.28 19.06 -3.10
C ALA A 209 -21.74 20.51 -2.84
N LEU A 210 -20.81 21.41 -2.51
CA LEU A 210 -21.11 22.78 -2.08
C LEU A 210 -20.83 23.85 -3.15
N PHE A 211 -19.86 23.62 -4.02
CA PHE A 211 -19.37 24.62 -4.98
C PHE A 211 -19.58 24.22 -6.45
N TYR A 212 -20.46 23.24 -6.70
CA TYR A 212 -20.76 22.72 -8.05
C TYR A 212 -19.50 22.29 -8.83
N GLY A 213 -18.47 21.87 -8.11
CA GLY A 213 -17.25 21.30 -8.68
C GLY A 213 -17.52 20.05 -9.51
N ARG A 214 -16.56 19.73 -10.37
CA ARG A 214 -16.56 18.54 -11.24
C ARG A 214 -15.25 17.76 -11.13
N GLU A 215 -14.64 17.80 -9.96
CA GLU A 215 -13.41 17.05 -9.71
C GLU A 215 -13.67 15.55 -9.69
N ARG A 216 -12.69 14.78 -10.16
CA ARG A 216 -12.79 13.35 -10.38
C ARG A 216 -11.75 12.60 -9.56
N VAL A 217 -12.14 11.50 -8.94
CA VAL A 217 -11.24 10.62 -8.19
C VAL A 217 -10.26 9.94 -9.14
N SER A 218 -10.71 9.56 -10.34
CA SER A 218 -9.87 8.98 -11.39
C SER A 218 -8.71 9.89 -11.85
N GLY A 219 -8.76 11.18 -11.52
CA GLY A 219 -7.67 12.13 -11.77
C GLY A 219 -6.61 12.19 -10.68
N LEU A 220 -6.81 11.51 -9.54
CA LEU A 220 -5.85 11.50 -8.45
C LEU A 220 -4.66 10.60 -8.79
N THR A 221 -3.47 11.09 -8.46
CA THR A 221 -2.25 10.26 -8.38
C THR A 221 -2.09 9.85 -6.93
N ILE A 222 -2.33 8.57 -6.64
CA ILE A 222 -2.35 8.04 -5.27
C ILE A 222 -1.03 7.29 -5.04
N PRO A 223 -0.12 7.81 -4.21
CA PRO A 223 0.98 7.03 -3.69
C PRO A 223 0.52 6.14 -2.53
N TRP A 224 1.30 5.13 -2.18
CA TRP A 224 1.20 4.45 -0.90
C TRP A 224 2.57 4.03 -0.40
N CYS A 225 2.64 3.76 0.90
CA CYS A 225 3.84 3.27 1.56
C CYS A 225 3.45 2.23 2.60
N MET A 226 4.27 1.19 2.70
CA MET A 226 4.29 0.22 3.77
C MET A 226 5.54 0.44 4.59
N TYR A 227 5.36 0.55 5.90
CA TYR A 227 6.36 1.02 6.85
C TYR A 227 7.12 -0.12 7.53
N THR A 228 7.44 -1.17 6.77
CA THR A 228 8.48 -2.12 7.16
C THR A 228 9.86 -1.47 7.01
N ASP A 229 10.90 -2.16 7.45
CA ASP A 229 12.28 -1.76 7.30
C ASP A 229 13.05 -2.86 6.52
N PRO A 230 13.35 -2.65 5.22
CA PRO A 230 13.08 -1.43 4.44
C PRO A 230 11.60 -1.23 4.09
N GLU A 231 11.22 0.00 3.77
CA GLU A 231 9.86 0.37 3.36
C GLU A 231 9.64 -0.02 1.89
N ILE A 232 8.37 -0.23 1.51
CA ILE A 232 7.95 -0.28 0.10
C ILE A 232 7.03 0.91 -0.14
N ALA A 233 7.42 1.80 -1.05
CA ALA A 233 6.57 2.89 -1.53
C ALA A 233 6.29 2.75 -3.02
N HIS A 234 5.08 3.05 -3.44
CA HIS A 234 4.68 2.94 -4.83
C HIS A 234 3.75 4.09 -5.24
N VAL A 235 3.79 4.45 -6.53
CA VAL A 235 2.84 5.36 -7.17
C VAL A 235 2.62 4.99 -8.63
N GLY A 236 1.38 5.08 -9.11
CA GLY A 236 1.05 4.84 -10.52
C GLY A 236 0.70 3.38 -10.81
N LEU A 237 1.15 2.88 -11.97
CA LEU A 237 0.91 1.49 -12.39
C LEU A 237 2.15 0.63 -12.22
N TYR A 238 1.94 -0.62 -11.83
CA TYR A 238 2.93 -1.67 -12.04
C TYR A 238 3.04 -2.03 -13.53
N GLU A 239 4.16 -2.65 -13.92
CA GLU A 239 4.39 -3.12 -15.30
C GLU A 239 3.28 -4.04 -15.79
N HIS A 240 2.86 -5.01 -14.96
CA HIS A 240 1.82 -5.97 -15.32
C HIS A 240 0.45 -5.28 -15.55
N GLU A 241 0.12 -4.25 -14.79
CA GLU A 241 -1.10 -3.46 -14.98
C GLU A 241 -1.03 -2.61 -16.24
N ALA A 242 0.13 -2.04 -16.55
CA ALA A 242 0.35 -1.30 -17.79
C ALA A 242 0.16 -2.21 -19.01
N HIS A 243 0.70 -3.44 -18.97
CA HIS A 243 0.50 -4.44 -20.02
C HIS A 243 -0.98 -4.84 -20.18
N GLN A 244 -1.71 -5.07 -19.08
CA GLN A 244 -3.15 -5.36 -19.12
C GLN A 244 -3.96 -4.23 -19.77
N ARG A 245 -3.48 -2.99 -19.66
CA ARG A 245 -4.09 -1.80 -20.29
C ARG A 245 -3.57 -1.52 -21.71
N GLY A 246 -2.72 -2.38 -22.27
CA GLY A 246 -2.12 -2.19 -23.60
C GLY A 246 -1.11 -1.02 -23.66
N ILE A 247 -0.55 -0.61 -22.53
CA ILE A 247 0.46 0.45 -22.44
C ILE A 247 1.84 -0.21 -22.48
N ALA A 248 2.55 -0.02 -23.59
CA ALA A 248 3.95 -0.44 -23.68
C ALA A 248 4.82 0.46 -22.79
N VAL A 249 5.60 -0.14 -21.90
CA VAL A 249 6.50 0.56 -20.98
C VAL A 249 7.95 0.12 -21.16
N GLN A 250 8.85 1.05 -20.86
CA GLN A 250 10.26 0.80 -20.66
C GLN A 250 10.54 0.92 -19.16
N THR A 251 11.05 -0.15 -18.56
CA THR A 251 11.36 -0.21 -17.12
C THR A 251 12.83 0.13 -16.89
N PHE A 252 13.08 1.02 -15.94
CA PHE A 252 14.41 1.34 -15.43
C PHE A 252 14.50 0.92 -13.96
N ILE A 253 15.67 0.41 -13.55
CA ILE A 253 15.92 -0.02 -12.17
C ILE A 253 17.26 0.57 -11.73
N GLN A 254 17.25 1.24 -10.57
CA GLN A 254 18.42 1.77 -9.90
C GLN A 254 18.58 1.07 -8.55
N PRO A 255 19.54 0.13 -8.40
CA PRO A 255 19.84 -0.49 -7.12
C PRO A 255 20.34 0.54 -6.09
N LEU A 256 19.92 0.40 -4.82
CA LEU A 256 20.37 1.30 -3.75
C LEU A 256 21.84 1.08 -3.37
N ARG A 257 22.39 -0.13 -3.60
CA ARG A 257 23.84 -0.41 -3.49
C ARG A 257 24.74 0.41 -4.41
N GLU A 258 24.15 1.15 -5.36
CA GLU A 258 24.86 2.07 -6.27
C GLU A 258 24.57 3.55 -5.92
N VAL A 259 23.95 3.81 -4.77
CA VAL A 259 23.69 5.14 -4.22
C VAL A 259 24.58 5.35 -3.01
N ASP A 260 25.51 6.30 -3.11
CA ASP A 260 26.57 6.50 -2.12
C ASP A 260 26.03 6.70 -0.71
N ARG A 261 24.95 7.49 -0.54
CA ARG A 261 24.35 7.70 0.78
C ARG A 261 23.78 6.41 1.37
N ALA A 262 23.09 5.61 0.58
CA ALA A 262 22.52 4.33 1.04
C ALA A 262 23.63 3.35 1.48
N VAL A 263 24.77 3.34 0.79
CA VAL A 263 25.94 2.56 1.20
C VAL A 263 26.56 3.08 2.51
N LEU A 264 26.70 4.40 2.64
CA LEU A 264 27.27 5.01 3.86
C LEU A 264 26.40 4.84 5.10
N ASP A 265 25.08 4.72 4.92
CA ASP A 265 24.11 4.48 5.99
C ASP A 265 23.94 3.00 6.35
N ASP A 266 24.57 2.08 5.61
CA ASP A 266 24.32 0.63 5.68
C ASP A 266 22.85 0.26 5.34
N GLU A 267 22.27 1.02 4.42
CA GLU A 267 20.87 0.94 3.97
C GLU A 267 20.79 0.67 2.45
N ALA A 268 21.78 -0.06 1.93
CA ALA A 268 21.94 -0.34 0.51
C ALA A 268 20.99 -1.41 -0.05
N GLU A 269 20.22 -2.08 0.80
CA GLU A 269 19.24 -3.09 0.40
C GLU A 269 18.00 -2.42 -0.21
N GLY A 270 17.68 -2.77 -1.46
CA GLY A 270 16.54 -2.22 -2.17
C GLY A 270 16.88 -1.63 -3.54
N PHE A 271 15.87 -0.98 -4.13
CA PHE A 271 15.96 -0.39 -5.46
C PHE A 271 14.90 0.68 -5.66
N LEU A 272 15.14 1.55 -6.63
CA LEU A 272 14.10 2.33 -7.30
C LEU A 272 13.80 1.72 -8.67
N LYS A 273 12.53 1.44 -8.97
CA LYS A 273 12.04 0.98 -10.27
C LYS A 273 11.07 2.01 -10.82
N VAL A 274 11.25 2.42 -12.08
CA VAL A 274 10.37 3.40 -12.74
C VAL A 274 9.97 2.90 -14.13
N HIS A 275 8.68 2.95 -14.42
CA HIS A 275 8.08 2.60 -15.70
C HIS A 275 7.79 3.86 -16.52
N VAL A 276 8.36 3.95 -17.72
CA VAL A 276 8.14 5.07 -18.66
C VAL A 276 7.39 4.55 -19.88
N GLN A 277 6.35 5.25 -20.33
CA GLN A 277 5.62 4.86 -21.54
C GLN A 277 6.54 4.92 -22.76
N GLN A 278 6.62 3.81 -23.51
CA GLN A 278 7.49 3.68 -24.68
C GLN A 278 7.17 4.74 -25.73
N GLY A 279 8.21 5.37 -26.28
CA GLY A 279 8.06 6.46 -27.25
C GLY A 279 7.72 7.83 -26.63
N SER A 280 7.70 7.93 -25.30
CA SER A 280 7.44 9.18 -24.57
C SER A 280 8.40 9.36 -23.39
N ASP A 281 8.30 10.51 -22.72
CA ASP A 281 8.97 10.79 -21.44
C ASP A 281 7.98 10.71 -20.26
N ARG A 282 6.83 10.06 -20.46
CA ARG A 282 5.77 9.99 -19.44
C ARG A 282 6.06 8.87 -18.45
N ILE A 283 6.22 9.23 -17.18
CA ILE A 283 6.27 8.28 -16.07
C ILE A 283 4.86 7.70 -15.88
N ILE A 284 4.77 6.38 -15.83
CA ILE A 284 3.51 5.62 -15.69
C ILE A 284 3.37 5.03 -14.29
N GLY A 285 4.48 4.66 -13.65
CA GLY A 285 4.51 4.26 -12.26
C GLY A 285 5.92 4.06 -11.75
N ALA A 286 6.05 3.93 -10.44
CA ALA A 286 7.30 3.71 -9.76
C ALA A 286 7.12 2.91 -8.46
N THR A 287 8.06 2.01 -8.20
CA THR A 287 8.19 1.24 -6.95
C THR A 287 9.55 1.55 -6.34
N LEU A 288 9.60 1.92 -5.07
CA LEU A 288 10.81 2.19 -4.31
C LEU A 288 10.85 1.31 -3.08
N VAL A 289 11.95 0.58 -2.91
CA VAL A 289 12.25 -0.20 -1.70
C VAL A 289 13.49 0.40 -1.06
N ALA A 290 13.32 1.03 0.10
CA ALA A 290 14.37 1.77 0.82
C ALA A 290 13.91 2.08 2.26
N ARG A 291 14.80 2.40 3.20
CA ARG A 291 14.41 2.78 4.58
C ARG A 291 13.58 4.08 4.67
N HIS A 292 13.69 4.95 3.68
CA HIS A 292 12.97 6.23 3.60
C HIS A 292 12.13 6.34 2.31
N ALA A 293 11.60 5.22 1.83
CA ALA A 293 10.86 5.16 0.58
C ALA A 293 9.62 6.06 0.58
N GLY A 294 8.88 6.13 1.69
CA GLY A 294 7.67 6.94 1.84
C GLY A 294 7.91 8.44 1.69
N GLU A 295 9.07 8.92 2.12
CA GLU A 295 9.46 10.33 1.94
C GLU A 295 9.92 10.58 0.48
N MET A 296 10.73 9.67 -0.07
CA MET A 296 11.32 9.81 -1.40
C MET A 296 10.30 9.68 -2.54
N ILE A 297 9.26 8.84 -2.41
CA ILE A 297 8.25 8.61 -3.48
C ILE A 297 7.45 9.88 -3.83
N SER A 298 7.43 10.87 -2.94
CA SER A 298 6.70 12.12 -3.13
C SER A 298 7.18 12.92 -4.33
N GLU A 299 8.48 12.87 -4.66
CA GLU A 299 9.02 13.54 -5.86
C GLU A 299 8.43 12.93 -7.14
N LEU A 300 8.41 11.60 -7.24
CA LEU A 300 7.84 10.89 -8.39
C LEU A 300 6.32 11.05 -8.45
N THR A 301 5.66 11.15 -7.29
CA THR A 301 4.22 11.44 -7.20
C THR A 301 3.92 12.82 -7.78
N LEU A 302 4.69 13.84 -7.40
CA LEU A 302 4.58 15.19 -7.96
C LEU A 302 4.85 15.18 -9.46
N ALA A 303 5.88 14.45 -9.90
CA ALA A 303 6.22 14.36 -11.32
C ALA A 303 5.09 13.74 -12.14
N ILE A 304 4.51 12.62 -11.70
CA ILE A 304 3.39 11.96 -12.38
C ILE A 304 2.16 12.88 -12.39
N SER A 305 1.81 13.48 -11.24
CA SER A 305 0.66 14.40 -11.14
C SER A 305 0.83 15.64 -12.01
N GLY A 306 2.06 16.17 -12.11
CA GLY A 306 2.43 17.33 -12.91
C GLY A 306 2.74 17.01 -14.37
N ARG A 307 2.70 15.74 -14.77
CA ARG A 307 3.12 15.25 -16.10
C ARG A 307 4.56 15.65 -16.46
N ILE A 308 5.42 15.69 -15.45
CA ILE A 308 6.86 15.94 -15.58
C ILE A 308 7.54 14.60 -15.91
N GLY A 309 8.36 14.59 -16.94
CA GLY A 309 9.09 13.41 -17.37
C GLY A 309 10.45 13.23 -16.70
N LEU A 310 11.07 12.06 -16.88
CA LEU A 310 12.40 11.75 -16.33
C LEU A 310 13.47 12.71 -16.88
N ALA A 311 13.31 13.22 -18.12
CA ALA A 311 14.29 14.17 -18.66
C ALA A 311 14.40 15.46 -17.84
N ALA A 312 13.27 15.95 -17.30
CA ALA A 312 13.25 17.14 -16.47
C ALA A 312 13.87 16.87 -15.08
N ILE A 313 13.63 15.67 -14.52
CA ILE A 313 14.25 15.22 -13.27
C ILE A 313 15.78 15.16 -13.43
N ALA A 314 16.29 14.58 -14.52
CA ALA A 314 17.73 14.54 -14.80
C ALA A 314 18.36 15.93 -14.99
N GLY A 315 17.58 16.91 -15.49
CA GLY A 315 18.01 18.30 -15.59
C GLY A 315 18.00 19.07 -14.26
N THR A 316 17.46 18.48 -13.19
CA THR A 316 17.32 19.10 -11.87
C THR A 316 18.50 18.75 -10.98
N ILE A 317 19.09 19.74 -10.32
CA ILE A 317 20.17 19.53 -9.36
C ILE A 317 19.59 18.91 -8.08
N HIS A 318 20.09 17.72 -7.72
CA HIS A 318 19.74 17.06 -6.46
C HIS A 318 20.87 17.26 -5.43
N PRO A 319 20.55 17.46 -4.14
CA PRO A 319 21.55 17.48 -3.08
C PRO A 319 22.33 16.17 -2.99
N TYR A 320 23.65 16.27 -2.74
CA TYR A 320 24.56 15.13 -2.60
C TYR A 320 25.34 15.22 -1.27
N PRO A 321 25.53 14.10 -0.55
CA PRO A 321 24.96 12.78 -0.80
C PRO A 321 23.57 12.63 -0.15
N THR A 322 22.58 12.11 -0.89
CA THR A 322 21.23 11.76 -0.37
C THR A 322 20.75 10.45 -0.97
N GLN A 323 19.87 9.70 -0.29
CA GLN A 323 19.28 8.49 -0.88
C GLN A 323 18.35 8.82 -2.07
N ALA A 324 17.74 10.01 -2.06
CA ALA A 324 16.98 10.59 -3.17
C ALA A 324 17.76 10.66 -4.49
N GLU A 325 19.10 10.60 -4.45
CA GLU A 325 19.92 10.50 -5.65
C GLU A 325 19.58 9.27 -6.52
N ALA A 326 18.94 8.23 -5.97
CA ALA A 326 18.36 7.13 -6.75
C ALA A 326 17.45 7.65 -7.89
N ILE A 327 16.64 8.68 -7.62
CA ILE A 327 15.71 9.31 -8.57
C ILE A 327 16.47 10.06 -9.68
N ARG A 328 17.55 10.75 -9.32
CA ARG A 328 18.45 11.37 -10.32
C ARG A 328 19.14 10.31 -11.19
N LYS A 329 19.69 9.26 -10.59
CA LYS A 329 20.44 8.23 -11.31
C LYS A 329 19.56 7.45 -12.28
N ILE A 330 18.31 7.14 -11.91
CA ILE A 330 17.36 6.50 -12.84
C ILE A 330 16.98 7.43 -14.00
N ALA A 331 16.84 8.73 -13.74
CA ALA A 331 16.59 9.73 -14.76
C ALA A 331 17.79 9.90 -15.72
N ASP A 332 19.01 9.86 -15.21
CA ASP A 332 20.25 9.84 -16.00
C ASP A 332 20.32 8.58 -16.89
N ALA A 333 19.93 7.42 -16.34
CA ALA A 333 19.85 6.16 -17.10
C ALA A 333 18.87 6.26 -18.27
N TYR A 334 17.69 6.85 -18.05
CA TYR A 334 16.72 7.15 -19.11
C TYR A 334 17.29 8.12 -20.16
N ASN A 335 17.94 9.20 -19.74
CA ASN A 335 18.52 10.16 -20.70
C ASN A 335 19.61 9.53 -21.58
N ARG A 336 20.40 8.58 -21.05
CA ARG A 336 21.38 7.82 -21.85
C ARG A 336 20.72 7.03 -22.97
N THR A 337 19.50 6.54 -22.81
CA THR A 337 18.78 5.82 -23.88
C THR A 337 18.22 6.75 -24.96
N ARG A 338 18.09 8.05 -24.69
CA ARG A 338 17.65 9.05 -25.67
C ARG A 338 18.74 9.50 -26.64
N LEU A 339 20.01 9.22 -26.33
CA LEU A 339 21.12 9.45 -27.26
C LEU A 339 21.01 8.47 -28.42
N THR A 340 20.39 8.90 -29.52
CA THR A 340 20.25 8.07 -30.73
C THR A 340 21.63 7.61 -31.24
N SER A 341 21.69 6.44 -31.87
CA SER A 341 22.94 5.90 -32.44
C SER A 341 23.62 6.89 -33.40
N ARG A 342 22.84 7.72 -34.11
CA ARG A 342 23.35 8.78 -34.98
C ARG A 342 24.00 9.93 -34.21
N VAL A 343 23.35 10.41 -33.14
CA VAL A 343 23.90 11.47 -32.29
C VAL A 343 25.16 10.97 -31.57
N ASN A 344 25.13 9.75 -31.04
CA ASN A 344 26.31 9.14 -30.40
C ASN A 344 27.47 8.97 -31.40
N TRP A 345 27.18 8.55 -32.64
CA TRP A 345 28.19 8.46 -33.71
C TRP A 345 28.77 9.84 -34.08
N LEU A 346 27.93 10.87 -34.24
CA LEU A 346 28.36 12.24 -34.52
C LEU A 346 29.21 12.80 -33.38
N LEU A 347 28.78 12.61 -32.12
CA LEU A 347 29.53 13.02 -30.94
C LEU A 347 30.89 12.33 -30.88
N ARG A 348 30.96 11.02 -31.15
CA ARG A 348 32.24 10.28 -31.21
C ARG A 348 33.17 10.82 -32.30
N LYS A 349 32.64 11.15 -33.48
CA LYS A 349 33.42 11.75 -34.57
C LYS A 349 33.93 13.14 -34.20
N TRP A 350 33.11 13.95 -33.56
CA TRP A 350 33.49 15.27 -33.11
C TRP A 350 34.53 15.24 -31.98
N PHE A 351 34.36 14.39 -30.97
CA PHE A 351 35.36 14.19 -29.90
C PHE A 351 36.68 13.62 -30.43
N ALA A 352 36.64 12.76 -31.46
CA ALA A 352 37.85 12.26 -32.11
C ALA A 352 38.57 13.34 -32.94
N TRP A 353 37.85 14.33 -33.47
CA TRP A 353 38.42 15.48 -34.19
C TRP A 353 38.99 16.55 -33.24
N MET A 354 38.45 16.68 -32.03
CA MET A 354 38.95 17.60 -31.00
C MET A 354 40.17 17.08 -30.22
N ARG A 355 40.55 15.80 -30.42
CA ARG A 355 41.78 15.21 -29.89
C ARG A 355 42.93 15.42 -30.86
#